data_AF-A0A5C6G093-F1
#
_entry.id   AF-A0A5C6G093-F1
#
_cell.length_a   1.000
_cell.length_b   1.000
_cell.length_c   1.000
_cell.angle_alpha   90.00
_cell.angle_beta   90.00
_cell.angle_gamma   90.00
#
_symmetry.space_group_name_H-M   'P 1'
#
loop_
_entity.id
_entity.type
_entity.pdbx_description
1 polymer ?
#
loop_
_entity_poly.entity_id
_entity_poly.type
_entity_poly.pdbx_seq_one_letter_code
_entity_poly.pdbx_strand_id
1 'polypeptide(L)'
;MGVPGSPNKLFFVQSSSGDFSDELRAVDVGSSLPSATFQDIVQDSFYGAVEKAARNRRNDGSAWAYELTRRAFSSNLQIFDVSKRGTVAAELDLSVLKRYGTWKLSFPSGSKQSCHDLDICPVGILRKQETFVKDGALYMWDMTMGGKRGQLYKEVDGDKVLVAAFKAKTWFRNSCVLAMDTSEVGEVVVLGSCVAALNRDI
;
A
#
# COMPACT_ATOMS: atom_id res chain seq x y z
N MET A 1 -4.12 -6.20 -20.71
CA MET A 1 -4.28 -7.40 -19.85
C MET A 1 -2.89 -7.75 -19.35
N GLY A 2 -2.66 -7.69 -18.04
CA GLY A 2 -1.37 -8.05 -17.43
C GLY A 2 -1.20 -9.56 -17.35
N VAL A 3 0.03 -10.03 -17.29
CA VAL A 3 0.33 -11.43 -16.97
C VAL A 3 0.10 -11.61 -15.46
N PRO A 4 -0.78 -12.54 -15.02
CA PRO A 4 -0.99 -12.80 -13.61
C PRO A 4 0.33 -13.08 -12.89
N GLY A 5 0.52 -12.46 -11.73
CA GLY A 5 1.77 -12.59 -10.96
C GLY A 5 2.92 -11.70 -11.45
N SER A 6 2.63 -10.73 -12.34
CA SER A 6 3.55 -9.65 -12.70
C SER A 6 2.95 -8.30 -12.32
N PRO A 7 3.72 -7.39 -11.70
CA PRO A 7 3.19 -6.09 -11.33
C PRO A 7 2.86 -5.29 -12.59
N ASN A 8 1.63 -4.76 -12.65
CA ASN A 8 1.14 -3.92 -13.73
C ASN A 8 0.92 -2.46 -13.29
N LYS A 9 1.15 -2.18 -11.99
CA LYS A 9 1.05 -0.86 -11.40
C LYS A 9 2.19 -0.63 -10.43
N LEU A 10 2.74 0.59 -10.43
CA LEU A 10 3.88 0.97 -9.61
C LEU A 10 3.64 2.36 -9.02
N PHE A 11 3.59 2.41 -7.69
CA PHE A 11 3.48 3.63 -6.93
C PHE A 11 4.79 3.97 -6.20
N PHE A 12 5.09 5.26 -6.16
CA PHE A 12 5.96 5.82 -5.15
C PHE A 12 5.08 6.50 -4.11
N VAL A 13 5.07 5.96 -2.89
CA VAL A 13 4.33 6.53 -1.77
C VAL A 13 5.28 7.36 -0.93
N GLN A 14 4.90 8.60 -0.65
CA GLN A 14 5.73 9.54 0.10
C GLN A 14 4.93 10.21 1.21
N SER A 15 5.49 10.18 2.43
CA SER A 15 5.03 10.98 3.57
C SER A 15 5.54 12.42 3.51
N SER A 16 4.69 13.36 3.91
CA SER A 16 5.06 14.77 4.15
C SER A 16 5.49 15.04 5.60
N SER A 17 5.04 14.23 6.57
CA SER A 17 5.25 14.40 8.02
C SER A 17 6.45 13.63 8.58
N GLY A 18 7.05 12.74 7.79
CA GLY A 18 8.13 11.88 8.25
C GLY A 18 7.65 10.61 8.97
N ASP A 19 6.34 10.31 8.98
CA ASP A 19 5.70 9.05 9.40
C ASP A 19 4.58 8.64 8.40
N PHE A 20 4.10 7.39 8.43
CA PHE A 20 2.99 6.95 7.55
C PHE A 20 1.62 7.23 8.19
N SER A 21 1.51 8.24 9.05
CA SER A 21 0.32 8.45 9.89
C SER A 21 -0.48 9.71 9.55
N ASP A 22 0.14 10.76 9.01
CA ASP A 22 -0.56 12.05 8.83
C ASP A 22 -0.96 12.35 7.38
N GLU A 23 0.02 12.54 6.50
CA GLU A 23 -0.23 12.86 5.09
C GLU A 23 0.74 12.08 4.19
N LEU A 24 0.16 11.32 3.27
CA LEU A 24 0.84 10.48 2.30
C LEU A 24 0.34 10.79 0.90
N ARG A 25 1.22 10.71 -0.08
CA ARG A 25 0.87 10.87 -1.49
C ARG A 25 1.40 9.69 -2.27
N ALA A 26 0.54 9.05 -3.06
CA ALA A 26 0.92 7.97 -3.96
C ALA A 26 1.02 8.52 -5.39
N VAL A 27 2.22 8.48 -5.95
CA VAL A 27 2.52 8.90 -7.32
C VAL A 27 2.57 7.67 -8.20
N ASP A 28 1.76 7.61 -9.25
CA ASP A 28 1.90 6.60 -10.31
C ASP A 28 3.14 6.89 -11.13
N VAL A 29 4.07 5.94 -11.16
CA VAL A 29 5.31 6.01 -11.95
C VAL A 29 5.39 4.90 -12.99
N GLY A 30 4.35 4.06 -13.11
CA GLY A 30 4.37 2.87 -13.97
C GLY A 30 4.64 3.19 -15.44
N SER A 31 4.16 4.33 -15.95
CA SER A 31 4.42 4.75 -17.33
C SER A 31 5.81 5.38 -17.55
N SER A 32 6.58 5.63 -16.49
CA SER A 32 7.92 6.23 -16.58
C SER A 32 9.06 5.22 -16.48
N LEU A 33 8.76 3.95 -16.19
CA LEU A 33 9.76 2.91 -15.96
C LEU A 33 9.44 1.67 -16.81
N PRO A 34 10.47 0.89 -17.19
CA PRO A 34 10.25 -0.41 -17.82
C PRO A 34 9.47 -1.33 -16.88
N SER A 35 8.79 -2.33 -17.46
CA SER A 35 8.08 -3.35 -16.70
C SER A 35 9.01 -3.95 -15.65
N ALA A 36 8.59 -3.87 -14.39
CA ALA A 36 9.32 -4.41 -13.26
C ALA A 36 8.80 -5.80 -12.92
N THR A 37 9.63 -6.61 -12.29
CA THR A 37 9.17 -7.80 -11.55
C THR A 37 9.04 -7.47 -10.07
N PHE A 38 8.36 -8.32 -9.30
CA PHE A 38 8.32 -8.15 -7.84
C PHE A 38 9.71 -8.24 -7.18
N GLN A 39 10.67 -8.92 -7.83
CA GLN A 39 12.05 -9.02 -7.36
C GLN A 39 12.87 -7.76 -7.61
N ASP A 40 12.52 -6.96 -8.63
CA ASP A 40 13.24 -5.72 -8.92
C ASP A 40 12.94 -4.65 -7.87
N ILE A 41 11.70 -4.61 -7.36
CA ILE A 41 11.24 -3.64 -6.36
C ILE A 41 12.09 -3.65 -5.09
N VAL A 42 12.61 -4.83 -4.72
CA VAL A 42 13.40 -4.98 -3.50
C VAL A 42 14.87 -4.56 -3.67
N GLN A 43 15.30 -4.18 -4.87
CA GLN A 43 16.67 -3.72 -5.16
C GLN A 43 16.83 -2.21 -4.93
N ASP A 44 18.00 -1.78 -4.41
CA ASP A 44 18.27 -0.36 -4.13
C ASP A 44 18.38 0.50 -5.41
N SER A 45 18.95 -0.06 -6.48
CA SER A 45 19.09 0.60 -7.78
C SER A 45 17.72 0.95 -8.38
N PHE A 46 16.78 0.00 -8.32
CA PHE A 46 15.41 0.20 -8.79
C PHE A 46 14.67 1.24 -7.94
N TYR A 47 14.82 1.18 -6.61
CA TYR A 47 14.28 2.20 -5.72
C TYR A 47 14.73 3.61 -6.12
N GLY A 48 16.02 3.80 -6.36
CA GLY A 48 16.58 5.10 -6.76
C GLY A 48 16.01 5.61 -8.10
N ALA A 49 15.76 4.71 -9.06
CA ALA A 49 15.13 5.06 -10.32
C ALA A 49 13.67 5.51 -10.14
N VAL A 50 12.91 4.79 -9.31
CA VAL A 50 11.52 5.15 -8.96
C VAL A 50 11.44 6.48 -8.24
N GLU A 51 12.28 6.71 -7.24
CA GLU A 51 12.31 7.96 -6.49
C GLU A 51 12.65 9.14 -7.42
N LYS A 52 13.60 8.97 -8.34
CA LYS A 52 13.93 9.99 -9.34
C LYS A 52 12.75 10.29 -10.27
N ALA A 53 12.07 9.24 -10.78
CA ALA A 53 10.90 9.39 -11.63
C ALA A 53 9.75 10.13 -10.91
N ALA A 54 9.48 9.77 -9.65
CA ALA A 54 8.46 10.41 -8.83
C ALA A 54 8.76 11.90 -8.56
N ARG A 55 10.03 12.22 -8.25
CA ARG A 55 10.46 13.63 -8.05
C ARG A 55 10.26 14.47 -9.30
N ASN A 56 10.54 13.94 -10.48
CA ASN A 56 10.34 14.65 -11.74
C ASN A 56 8.85 14.96 -12.00
N ARG A 57 7.94 14.07 -11.56
CA ARG A 57 6.50 14.28 -11.67
C ARG A 57 5.94 15.21 -10.60
N ARG A 58 6.58 15.35 -9.44
CA ARG A 58 6.08 16.13 -8.29
C ARG A 58 5.83 17.61 -8.58
N ASN A 59 6.51 18.18 -9.58
CA ASN A 59 6.31 19.57 -10.01
C ASN A 59 5.00 19.79 -10.78
N ASP A 60 4.29 18.71 -11.11
CA ASP A 60 2.96 18.74 -11.71
C ASP A 60 1.93 18.42 -10.62
N GLY A 61 1.07 19.38 -10.27
CA GLY A 61 0.04 19.22 -9.24
C GLY A 61 -0.99 18.12 -9.56
N SER A 62 -0.99 17.60 -10.79
CA SER A 62 -1.84 16.49 -11.24
C SER A 62 -1.19 15.10 -11.11
N ALA A 63 0.04 15.00 -10.61
CA ALA A 63 0.82 13.76 -10.64
C ALA A 63 0.42 12.70 -9.62
N TRP A 64 -0.44 13.02 -8.65
CA TRP A 64 -0.80 12.09 -7.59
C TRP A 64 -1.99 11.25 -8.02
N ALA A 65 -1.90 9.93 -7.85
CA ALA A 65 -3.02 9.03 -8.08
C ALA A 65 -3.93 8.99 -6.84
N TYR A 66 -3.32 8.94 -5.65
CA TYR A 66 -4.02 8.97 -4.38
C TYR A 66 -3.35 9.91 -3.40
N GLU A 67 -4.18 10.51 -2.56
CA GLU A 67 -3.76 11.30 -1.41
C GLU A 67 -4.36 10.66 -0.16
N LEU A 68 -3.55 10.38 0.87
CA LEU A 68 -4.05 9.90 2.14
C LEU A 68 -3.81 10.98 3.18
N THR A 69 -4.87 11.45 3.83
CA THR A 69 -4.75 12.48 4.87
C THR A 69 -5.64 12.14 6.04
N ARG A 70 -5.24 12.61 7.22
CA ARG A 70 -6.12 12.63 8.38
C ARG A 70 -6.22 14.04 8.95
N ARG A 71 -7.40 14.36 9.48
CA ARG A 71 -7.69 15.70 10.03
C ARG A 71 -7.15 15.89 11.45
N ALA A 72 -7.07 14.80 12.21
CA ALA A 72 -6.60 14.79 13.58
C ALA A 72 -5.91 13.47 13.92
N PHE A 73 -5.05 13.47 14.95
CA PHE A 73 -4.31 12.29 15.39
C PHE A 73 -5.23 11.11 15.81
N SER A 74 -6.43 11.43 16.29
CA SER A 74 -7.46 10.47 16.69
C SER A 74 -8.41 10.06 15.57
N SER A 75 -8.27 10.61 14.37
CA SER A 75 -9.16 10.36 13.23
C SER A 75 -8.61 9.29 12.29
N ASN A 76 -9.51 8.66 11.54
CA ASN A 76 -9.16 7.72 10.47
C ASN A 76 -8.34 8.43 9.38
N LEU A 77 -7.41 7.68 8.79
CA LEU A 77 -6.70 8.10 7.60
C LEU A 77 -7.60 7.89 6.38
N GLN A 78 -8.00 8.97 5.72
CA GLN A 78 -8.86 8.92 4.54
C GLN A 78 -8.00 8.80 3.29
N ILE A 79 -8.32 7.85 2.42
CA ILE A 79 -7.67 7.63 1.11
C ILE A 79 -8.54 8.31 0.05
N PHE A 80 -8.03 9.34 -0.60
CA PHE A 80 -8.69 10.11 -1.64
C PHE A 80 -8.18 9.71 -3.03
N ASP A 81 -9.11 9.48 -3.95
CA ASP A 81 -8.81 9.29 -5.37
C ASP A 81 -8.79 10.65 -6.07
N VAL A 82 -7.59 11.08 -6.48
CA VAL A 82 -7.37 12.40 -7.08
C VAL A 82 -8.07 12.51 -8.44
N SER A 83 -8.15 11.40 -9.19
CA SER A 83 -8.81 11.36 -10.50
C SER A 83 -10.31 11.66 -10.41
N LYS A 84 -10.91 11.38 -9.24
CA LYS A 84 -12.33 11.60 -8.95
C LYS A 84 -12.58 12.86 -8.14
N ARG A 85 -11.80 13.92 -8.37
CA ARG A 85 -11.90 15.20 -7.65
C ARG A 85 -11.72 15.06 -6.13
N GLY A 86 -10.89 14.10 -5.69
CA GLY A 86 -10.63 13.86 -4.28
C GLY A 86 -11.83 13.27 -3.54
N THR A 87 -12.58 12.36 -4.16
CA THR A 87 -13.57 11.56 -3.42
C THR A 87 -12.86 10.57 -2.51
N VAL A 88 -13.38 10.39 -1.29
CA VAL A 88 -12.93 9.33 -0.38
C VAL A 88 -13.16 7.98 -1.04
N ALA A 89 -12.08 7.22 -1.26
CA ALA A 89 -12.10 5.88 -1.82
C ALA A 89 -12.11 4.80 -0.73
N ALA A 90 -11.48 5.08 0.42
CA ALA A 90 -11.51 4.24 1.62
C ALA A 90 -11.08 5.04 2.85
N GLU A 91 -11.35 4.49 4.03
CA GLU A 91 -10.89 5.03 5.32
C GLU A 91 -10.17 3.94 6.12
N LEU A 92 -8.97 4.23 6.59
CA LEU A 92 -8.16 3.34 7.41
C LEU A 92 -8.18 3.82 8.86
N ASP A 93 -8.74 3.00 9.75
CA ASP A 93 -8.69 3.23 11.19
C ASP A 93 -7.30 2.87 11.73
N LEU A 94 -6.48 3.91 11.93
CA LEU A 94 -5.12 3.85 12.47
C LEU A 94 -5.07 4.21 13.97
N SER A 95 -6.16 4.06 14.73
CA SER A 95 -6.18 4.45 16.14
C SER A 95 -4.96 3.91 16.88
N VAL A 96 -4.17 4.79 17.51
CA VAL A 96 -2.88 4.46 18.12
C VAL A 96 -2.99 3.42 19.23
N LEU A 97 -4.17 3.30 19.85
CA LEU A 97 -4.50 2.25 20.81
C LEU A 97 -4.55 0.85 20.17
N LYS A 98 -4.64 0.76 18.84
CA LYS A 98 -4.70 -0.47 18.04
C LYS A 98 -3.37 -0.84 17.39
N ARG A 99 -2.24 -0.20 17.75
CA ARG A 99 -0.92 -0.49 17.14
C ARG A 99 -0.49 -1.97 17.21
N TYR A 100 -1.10 -2.75 18.11
CA TYR A 100 -0.93 -4.21 18.23
C TYR A 100 -2.20 -5.03 17.95
N GLY A 101 -3.31 -4.37 17.59
CA GLY A 101 -4.62 -4.98 17.35
C GLY A 101 -4.98 -5.03 15.86
N THR A 102 -6.28 -5.14 15.59
CA THR A 102 -6.85 -5.18 14.25
C THR A 102 -7.06 -3.77 13.70
N TRP A 103 -6.57 -3.50 12.49
CA TRP A 103 -6.84 -2.24 11.78
C TRP A 103 -7.97 -2.48 10.80
N LYS A 104 -8.79 -1.46 10.59
CA LYS A 104 -10.00 -1.58 9.78
C LYS A 104 -9.90 -0.66 8.57
N LEU A 105 -9.96 -1.23 7.38
CA LEU A 105 -10.06 -0.50 6.12
C LEU A 105 -11.52 -0.54 5.65
N SER A 106 -12.20 0.60 5.74
CA SER A 106 -13.62 0.73 5.42
C SER A 106 -13.84 1.41 4.08
N PHE A 107 -14.93 1.08 3.39
CA PHE A 107 -15.21 1.59 2.05
C PHE A 107 -16.56 2.33 2.00
N PRO A 108 -16.68 3.41 1.21
CA PRO A 108 -17.96 4.05 0.98
C PRO A 108 -18.97 3.09 0.35
N SER A 109 -20.26 3.29 0.64
CA SER A 109 -21.34 2.51 0.02
C SER A 109 -21.28 2.58 -1.50
N GLY A 110 -21.32 1.42 -2.17
CA GLY A 110 -21.21 1.33 -3.62
C GLY A 110 -19.78 1.46 -4.17
N SER A 111 -18.76 1.39 -3.32
CA SER A 111 -17.36 1.35 -3.76
C SER A 111 -17.09 0.16 -4.68
N LYS A 112 -16.37 0.41 -5.77
CA LYS A 112 -15.89 -0.64 -6.69
C LYS A 112 -14.68 -1.41 -6.15
N GLN A 113 -14.07 -0.95 -5.05
CA GLN A 113 -12.85 -1.53 -4.49
C GLN A 113 -13.14 -2.72 -3.56
N SER A 114 -14.19 -2.59 -2.75
CA SER A 114 -14.71 -3.64 -1.88
C SER A 114 -16.15 -3.31 -1.48
N CYS A 115 -16.99 -4.33 -1.32
CA CYS A 115 -18.36 -4.20 -0.80
C CYS A 115 -18.44 -4.35 0.73
N HIS A 116 -17.35 -4.77 1.38
CA HIS A 116 -17.23 -4.98 2.81
C HIS A 116 -15.95 -4.34 3.34
N ASP A 117 -15.96 -4.01 4.62
CA ASP A 117 -14.78 -3.55 5.33
C ASP A 117 -13.78 -4.71 5.48
N LEU A 118 -12.50 -4.37 5.50
CA LEU A 118 -11.41 -5.33 5.64
C LEU A 118 -10.77 -5.16 7.01
N ASP A 119 -10.74 -6.26 7.77
CA ASP A 119 -10.03 -6.34 9.04
C ASP A 119 -8.62 -6.87 8.80
N ILE A 120 -7.63 -5.99 8.99
CA ILE A 120 -6.20 -6.30 8.86
C ILE A 120 -5.70 -6.69 10.24
N CYS A 121 -5.42 -7.98 10.40
CA CYS A 121 -5.04 -8.59 11.66
C CYS A 121 -3.60 -9.08 11.62
N PRO A 122 -2.80 -8.88 12.68
CA PRO A 122 -1.52 -9.55 12.77
C PRO A 122 -1.68 -11.05 13.00
N VAL A 123 -0.84 -11.87 12.36
CA VAL A 123 -0.81 -13.33 12.59
C VAL A 123 -0.35 -13.66 14.02
N GLY A 124 0.33 -12.73 14.67
CA GLY A 124 0.67 -12.79 16.09
C GLY A 124 1.41 -11.54 16.54
N ILE A 125 1.41 -11.25 17.84
CA ILE A 125 1.98 -10.01 18.41
C ILE A 125 3.44 -9.81 18.00
N LEU A 126 4.24 -10.88 17.99
CA LEU A 126 5.66 -10.85 17.61
C LEU A 126 5.93 -11.23 16.16
N ARG A 127 4.90 -11.59 15.38
CA ARG A 127 5.06 -11.96 13.98
C ARG A 127 5.01 -10.71 13.10
N LYS A 128 5.93 -10.67 12.14
CA LYS A 128 5.99 -9.67 11.06
C LYS A 128 5.10 -10.02 9.88
N GLN A 129 3.94 -10.59 10.18
CA GLN A 129 2.96 -11.02 9.19
C GLN A 129 1.60 -10.44 9.56
N GLU A 130 0.91 -9.93 8.56
CA GLU A 130 -0.46 -9.43 8.68
C GLU A 130 -1.34 -10.11 7.64
N THR A 131 -2.60 -10.32 7.99
CA THR A 131 -3.58 -11.00 7.15
C THR A 131 -4.86 -10.20 7.08
N PHE A 132 -5.53 -10.28 5.94
CA PHE A 132 -6.88 -9.78 5.75
C PHE A 132 -7.62 -10.68 4.77
N VAL A 133 -8.95 -10.72 4.86
CA VAL A 133 -9.78 -11.49 3.93
C VAL A 133 -10.51 -10.51 3.02
N LYS A 134 -10.40 -10.70 1.71
CA LYS A 134 -11.14 -9.93 0.70
C LYS A 134 -11.83 -10.88 -0.25
N ASP A 135 -13.14 -10.70 -0.42
CA ASP A 135 -13.98 -11.50 -1.33
C ASP A 135 -13.84 -13.01 -1.12
N GLY A 136 -13.68 -13.44 0.14
CA GLY A 136 -13.50 -14.85 0.53
C GLY A 136 -12.09 -15.41 0.33
N ALA A 137 -11.15 -14.66 -0.23
CA ALA A 137 -9.75 -15.05 -0.34
C ALA A 137 -8.91 -14.46 0.81
N LEU A 138 -8.00 -15.27 1.35
CA LEU A 138 -7.04 -14.83 2.36
C LEU A 138 -5.86 -14.15 1.69
N TYR A 139 -5.49 -12.98 2.19
CA TYR A 139 -4.31 -12.24 1.80
C TYR A 139 -3.37 -12.10 2.99
N MET A 140 -2.06 -12.17 2.74
CA MET A 140 -1.04 -12.11 3.78
C MET A 140 0.14 -11.23 3.35
N TRP A 141 0.37 -10.16 4.09
CA TRP A 141 1.63 -9.42 4.06
C TRP A 141 2.69 -10.19 4.84
N ASP A 142 3.78 -10.56 4.18
CA ASP A 142 4.98 -11.13 4.78
C ASP A 142 6.12 -10.10 4.79
N MET A 143 6.52 -9.67 5.99
CA MET A 143 7.63 -8.74 6.22
C MET A 143 8.81 -9.41 6.96
N THR A 144 8.82 -10.75 7.03
CA THR A 144 9.86 -11.52 7.74
C THR A 144 11.23 -11.46 7.06
N MET A 145 11.24 -11.15 5.76
CA MET A 145 12.43 -11.00 4.91
C MET A 145 13.39 -9.88 5.35
N GLY A 146 13.00 -9.06 6.32
CA GLY A 146 13.80 -7.94 6.84
C GLY A 146 14.08 -6.88 5.78
N GLY A 147 14.85 -5.84 6.14
CA GLY A 147 15.27 -4.83 5.16
C GLY A 147 14.16 -3.89 4.67
N LYS A 148 13.13 -3.67 5.48
CA LYS A 148 12.03 -2.71 5.21
C LYS A 148 11.27 -3.02 3.92
N ARG A 149 11.10 -4.30 3.63
CA ARG A 149 10.34 -4.81 2.48
C ARG A 149 9.27 -5.76 2.95
N GLY A 150 8.18 -5.80 2.19
CA GLY A 150 7.08 -6.72 2.42
C GLY A 150 6.54 -7.24 1.10
N GLN A 151 5.97 -8.44 1.14
CA GLN A 151 5.35 -9.11 0.00
C GLN A 151 3.93 -9.53 0.37
N LEU A 152 2.97 -9.23 -0.50
CA LEU A 152 1.57 -9.59 -0.32
C LEU A 152 1.27 -10.83 -1.12
N TYR A 153 0.83 -11.87 -0.43
CA TYR A 153 0.40 -13.12 -1.01
C TYR A 153 -1.11 -13.23 -0.97
N LYS A 154 -1.72 -13.74 -2.03
CA LYS A 154 -3.09 -14.23 -2.07
C LYS A 154 -3.05 -15.76 -1.97
N GLU A 155 -3.85 -16.33 -1.09
CA GLU A 155 -4.00 -17.78 -0.98
C GLU A 155 -5.11 -18.26 -1.91
N VAL A 156 -4.79 -19.23 -2.77
CA VAL A 156 -5.71 -19.87 -3.73
C VAL A 156 -5.48 -21.37 -3.66
N ASP A 157 -6.48 -22.12 -3.21
CA ASP A 157 -6.43 -23.59 -3.11
C ASP A 157 -5.21 -24.14 -2.35
N GLY A 158 -4.72 -23.39 -1.35
CA GLY A 158 -3.54 -23.72 -0.55
C GLY A 158 -2.20 -23.24 -1.12
N ASP A 159 -2.18 -22.74 -2.36
CA ASP A 159 -1.02 -22.12 -2.98
C ASP A 159 -0.98 -20.60 -2.71
N LYS A 160 0.23 -20.05 -2.68
CA LYS A 160 0.47 -18.62 -2.45
C LYS A 160 0.89 -17.93 -3.75
N VAL A 161 0.09 -16.97 -4.19
CA VAL A 161 0.38 -16.14 -5.37
C VAL A 161 0.84 -14.76 -4.91
N LEU A 162 1.99 -14.30 -5.38
CA LEU A 162 2.50 -12.96 -5.08
C LEU A 162 1.74 -11.91 -5.90
N VAL A 163 1.08 -10.97 -5.21
CA VAL A 163 0.19 -9.98 -5.84
C VAL A 163 0.62 -8.53 -5.59
N ALA A 164 1.43 -8.28 -4.57
CA ALA A 164 2.06 -6.98 -4.37
C ALA A 164 3.40 -7.11 -3.64
N ALA A 165 4.26 -6.12 -3.76
CA ALA A 165 5.48 -6.01 -2.97
C ALA A 165 5.84 -4.55 -2.75
N PHE A 166 6.43 -4.25 -1.59
CA PHE A 166 6.94 -2.94 -1.28
C PHE A 166 8.37 -2.98 -0.75
N LYS A 167 9.04 -1.83 -0.87
CA LYS A 167 10.29 -1.52 -0.18
C LYS A 167 10.27 -0.09 0.30
N ALA A 168 10.55 0.13 1.59
CA ALA A 168 10.68 1.44 2.20
C ALA A 168 12.16 1.86 2.33
N LYS A 169 12.43 3.17 2.23
CA LYS A 169 13.80 3.72 2.24
C LYS A 169 14.45 3.68 3.62
N THR A 170 13.89 4.41 4.58
CA THR A 170 14.42 4.50 5.94
C THR A 170 13.31 4.76 6.95
N TRP A 171 13.57 4.45 8.23
CA TRP A 171 12.64 4.61 9.35
C TRP A 171 12.16 6.06 9.55
N PHE A 172 12.99 7.02 9.13
CA PHE A 172 12.76 8.46 9.31
C PHE A 172 12.41 9.21 8.01
N ARG A 173 12.59 8.58 6.83
CA ARG A 173 12.11 9.12 5.55
C ARG A 173 11.15 8.11 4.97
N ASN A 174 9.90 8.29 5.39
CA ASN A 174 8.80 7.39 5.11
C ASN A 174 8.31 7.56 3.68
N SER A 175 9.12 7.01 2.77
CA SER A 175 8.77 6.79 1.38
C SER A 175 8.97 5.31 1.07
N CYS A 176 8.09 4.77 0.25
CA CYS A 176 8.20 3.41 -0.24
C CYS A 176 7.91 3.33 -1.74
N VAL A 177 8.52 2.33 -2.36
CA VAL A 177 8.10 1.84 -3.67
C VAL A 177 7.13 0.71 -3.41
N LEU A 178 5.97 0.75 -4.07
CA LEU A 178 4.93 -0.26 -3.97
C LEU A 178 4.55 -0.66 -5.38
N ALA A 179 4.70 -1.93 -5.73
CA ALA A 179 4.12 -2.46 -6.97
C ALA A 179 3.09 -3.52 -6.66
N MET A 180 2.16 -3.67 -7.59
CA MET A 180 1.01 -4.55 -7.45
C MET A 180 0.51 -5.04 -8.79
N ASP A 181 -0.14 -6.18 -8.74
CA ASP A 181 -0.97 -6.71 -9.81
C ASP A 181 -2.43 -6.31 -9.57
N THR A 182 -2.88 -5.27 -10.28
CA THR A 182 -4.25 -4.75 -10.18
C THR A 182 -5.33 -5.70 -10.71
N SER A 183 -4.96 -6.80 -11.36
CA SER A 183 -5.91 -7.84 -11.76
C SER A 183 -6.30 -8.77 -10.61
N GLU A 184 -5.44 -8.89 -9.58
CA GLU A 184 -5.64 -9.77 -8.44
C GLU A 184 -6.17 -9.05 -7.19
N VAL A 185 -5.85 -7.75 -7.05
CA VAL A 185 -6.23 -6.95 -5.89
C VAL A 185 -6.33 -5.47 -6.26
N GLY A 186 -7.36 -4.79 -5.73
CA GLY A 186 -7.62 -3.38 -6.03
C GLY A 186 -6.56 -2.44 -5.44
N GLU A 187 -6.23 -1.36 -6.17
CA GLU A 187 -5.19 -0.40 -5.80
C GLU A 187 -5.36 0.16 -4.37
N VAL A 188 -6.60 0.52 -4.01
CA VAL A 188 -6.91 1.11 -2.70
C VAL A 188 -6.74 0.10 -1.57
N VAL A 189 -7.05 -1.17 -1.82
CA VAL A 189 -6.84 -2.25 -0.84
C VAL A 189 -5.36 -2.47 -0.59
N VAL A 190 -4.56 -2.56 -1.66
CA VAL A 190 -3.10 -2.71 -1.52
C VAL A 190 -2.51 -1.51 -0.83
N LEU A 191 -2.91 -0.29 -1.20
CA LEU A 191 -2.39 0.93 -0.60
C LEU A 191 -2.73 1.02 0.89
N GLY A 192 -4.00 0.80 1.25
CA GLY A 192 -4.45 0.85 2.65
C GLY A 192 -3.80 -0.24 3.51
N SER A 193 -3.75 -1.48 3.02
CA SER A 193 -3.10 -2.59 3.75
C SER A 193 -1.57 -2.48 3.80
N CYS A 194 -0.93 -1.87 2.80
CA CYS A 194 0.50 -1.57 2.83
C CYS A 194 0.83 -0.50 3.88
N VAL A 195 0.04 0.57 3.95
CA VAL A 195 0.16 1.58 5.03
C VAL A 195 -0.09 0.93 6.38
N ALA A 196 -0.99 -0.07 6.43
CA ALA A 196 -1.20 -0.84 7.63
C ALA A 196 0.10 -1.53 8.10
N ALA A 197 0.64 -2.36 7.21
CA ALA A 197 1.86 -3.11 7.43
C ALA A 197 3.07 -2.23 7.80
N LEU A 198 3.24 -1.09 7.12
CA LEU A 198 4.35 -0.15 7.34
C LEU A 198 4.29 0.52 8.71
N ASN A 199 3.12 0.96 9.18
CA ASN A 199 2.99 1.60 10.49
C ASN A 199 3.14 0.61 11.67
N ARG A 200 3.00 -0.70 11.42
CA ARG A 200 3.23 -1.75 12.44
C ARG A 200 4.71 -2.06 12.59
N ASP A 201 5.47 -2.11 11.49
CA ASP A 201 6.91 -2.41 11.52
C ASP A 201 7.77 -1.22 12.00
N ILE A 202 7.19 0.00 12.06
CA ILE A 202 7.78 1.26 12.54
C ILE A 202 7.38 1.57 13.99
#